data_AF-H9FFT5-F1
#
_entry.id   AF-H9FFT5-F1
#
_cell.length_a   1.000
_cell.length_b   1.000
_cell.length_c   1.000
_cell.angle_alpha   90.00
_cell.angle_beta   90.00
_cell.angle_gamma   90.00
#
_symmetry.space_group_name_H-M   'P 1'
#
loop_
_entity.id
_entity.type
_entity.pdbx_description
1 polymer ?
#
loop_
_entity_poly.entity_id
_entity_poly.type
_entity_poly.pdbx_seq_one_letter_code
_entity_poly.pdbx_strand_id
1 'polypeptide(L)'
;MRKVSDKNALFNLMFLDLDKHPEKVEGVGQLLFEMCKGVRNMFHSCTGQAVKLILQKLGPVTETEIQLPWMLIGETLKNMVKSTVSYISKEHFGIFFECLQESLLDL
;
A
#
# COMPACT_ATOMS: atom_id res chain seq x y z
N MET A 1 -4.66 -3.36 -10.22
CA MET A 1 -3.63 -2.29 -10.30
C MET A 1 -3.09 -2.00 -11.69
N ARG A 2 -2.52 -2.98 -12.43
CA ARG A 2 -1.79 -2.69 -13.68
C ARG A 2 -2.58 -1.94 -14.76
N LYS A 3 -3.90 -2.17 -14.83
CA LYS A 3 -4.81 -1.57 -15.82
C LYS A 3 -5.59 -0.35 -15.31
N VAL A 4 -5.33 0.08 -14.07
CA VAL A 4 -6.02 1.22 -13.47
C VAL A 4 -5.25 2.48 -13.85
N SER A 5 -5.92 3.41 -14.54
CA SER A 5 -5.35 4.69 -14.94
C SER A 5 -5.07 5.56 -13.72
N ASP A 6 -6.08 5.77 -12.88
CA ASP A 6 -5.97 6.54 -11.64
C ASP A 6 -5.91 5.62 -10.42
N LYS A 7 -4.68 5.36 -9.97
CA LYS A 7 -4.42 4.54 -8.78
C LYS A 7 -4.72 5.31 -7.49
N ASN A 8 -4.58 6.64 -7.53
CA ASN A 8 -4.81 7.50 -6.37
C ASN A 8 -6.30 7.47 -5.97
N ALA A 9 -7.18 7.68 -6.95
CA ALA A 9 -8.62 7.61 -6.75
C ALA A 9 -9.09 6.21 -6.31
N LEU A 10 -8.49 5.15 -6.85
CA LEU A 10 -8.78 3.78 -6.42
C LEU A 10 -8.43 3.56 -4.94
N PHE A 11 -7.25 4.01 -4.49
CA PHE A 11 -6.87 3.86 -3.09
C PHE A 11 -7.73 4.71 -2.17
N ASN A 12 -8.09 5.94 -2.57
CA ASN A 12 -9.06 6.75 -1.83
C ASN A 12 -10.38 6.00 -1.65
N LEU A 13 -10.94 5.43 -2.73
CA LEU A 13 -12.17 4.65 -2.67
C LEU A 13 -12.05 3.44 -1.72
N MET A 14 -10.98 2.67 -1.84
CA MET A 14 -10.74 1.49 -1.00
C MET A 14 -10.59 1.85 0.47
N PHE A 15 -9.85 2.92 0.79
CA PHE A 15 -9.59 3.30 2.18
C PHE A 15 -10.76 4.02 2.83
N LEU A 16 -11.54 4.82 2.09
CA LEU A 16 -12.79 5.40 2.61
C LEU A 16 -13.83 4.34 2.95
N ASP A 17 -13.86 3.22 2.22
CA ASP A 17 -14.77 2.10 2.52
C ASP A 17 -14.51 1.47 3.89
N LEU A 18 -13.25 1.51 4.37
CA LEU A 18 -12.87 0.96 5.68
C LEU A 18 -13.57 1.67 6.85
N ASP A 19 -13.93 2.95 6.70
CA ASP A 19 -14.64 3.69 7.75
C ASP A 19 -16.04 3.10 8.00
N LYS A 20 -16.66 2.57 6.94
CA LYS A 20 -17.97 1.89 7.02
C LYS A 20 -17.83 0.39 7.30
N HIS A 21 -16.71 -0.19 6.91
CA HIS A 21 -16.46 -1.62 6.91
C HIS A 21 -15.08 -1.99 7.50
N PRO A 22 -14.85 -1.71 8.79
CA PRO A 22 -13.55 -1.96 9.43
C PRO A 22 -13.17 -3.45 9.44
N GLU A 23 -14.14 -4.36 9.34
CA GLU A 23 -13.90 -5.80 9.21
C GLU A 23 -13.10 -6.18 7.95
N LYS A 24 -13.03 -5.29 6.95
CA LYS A 24 -12.29 -5.51 5.70
C LYS A 24 -10.80 -5.20 5.79
N VAL A 25 -10.31 -4.63 6.90
CA VAL A 25 -8.92 -4.17 7.06
C VAL A 25 -7.90 -5.23 6.65
N GLU A 26 -8.08 -6.48 7.09
CA GLU A 26 -7.19 -7.60 6.74
C GLU A 26 -7.28 -7.94 5.25
N GLY A 27 -8.50 -8.08 4.73
CA GLY A 27 -8.75 -8.42 3.32
C GLY A 27 -8.20 -7.36 2.36
N VAL A 28 -8.34 -6.08 2.69
CA VAL A 28 -7.74 -4.98 1.92
C VAL A 28 -6.21 -5.04 1.99
N GLY A 29 -5.62 -5.34 3.15
CA GLY A 29 -4.17 -5.51 3.30
C GLY A 29 -3.63 -6.63 2.40
N GLN A 30 -4.32 -7.79 2.42
CA GLN A 30 -3.99 -8.91 1.54
C GLN A 30 -4.16 -8.54 0.06
N LEU A 31 -5.22 -7.80 -0.29
CA LEU A 31 -5.47 -7.35 -1.65
C LEU A 31 -4.35 -6.43 -2.14
N LEU A 32 -3.91 -5.46 -1.34
CA LEU A 32 -2.79 -4.57 -1.69
C LEU A 32 -1.49 -5.34 -1.91
N PHE A 33 -1.24 -6.38 -1.12
CA PHE A 33 -0.10 -7.27 -1.33
C PHE A 33 -0.22 -8.03 -2.66
N GLU A 34 -1.34 -8.72 -2.92
CA GLU A 34 -1.55 -9.45 -4.19
C GLU A 34 -1.50 -8.51 -5.41
N MET A 35 -1.89 -7.25 -5.23
CA MET A 35 -1.76 -6.20 -6.22
C MET A 35 -0.32 -5.77 -6.53
N CYS A 36 0.63 -6.06 -5.65
CA CYS A 36 2.06 -5.75 -5.80
C CYS A 36 2.91 -6.99 -6.09
N LYS A 37 2.41 -8.16 -5.69
CA LYS A 37 3.03 -9.46 -5.85
C LYS A 37 3.24 -9.76 -7.33
N GLY A 38 4.48 -10.11 -7.66
CA GLY A 38 4.84 -10.68 -8.94
C GLY A 38 4.91 -12.20 -8.88
N VAL A 39 5.79 -12.76 -9.69
CA VAL A 39 6.08 -14.20 -9.71
C VAL A 39 7.44 -14.46 -9.07
N ARG A 40 7.74 -15.73 -8.76
CA ARG A 40 9.05 -16.17 -8.25
C ARG A 40 9.50 -15.41 -6.99
N ASN A 41 8.58 -15.13 -6.07
CA ASN A 41 8.88 -14.43 -4.80
C ASN A 41 9.43 -13.01 -5.01
N MET A 42 9.03 -12.36 -6.11
CA MET A 42 9.40 -11.00 -6.46
C MET A 42 8.17 -10.09 -6.51
N PHE A 43 8.42 -8.78 -6.43
CA PHE A 43 7.44 -7.78 -6.85
C PHE A 43 7.37 -7.70 -8.38
N HIS A 44 6.25 -7.21 -8.91
CA HIS A 44 6.17 -6.87 -10.33
C HIS A 44 6.61 -5.42 -10.61
N SER A 45 6.77 -5.06 -11.89
CA SER A 45 7.33 -3.76 -12.27
C SER A 45 6.50 -2.53 -11.87
N CYS A 46 5.20 -2.65 -11.61
CA CYS A 46 4.36 -1.52 -11.20
C CYS A 46 4.32 -1.30 -9.67
N THR A 47 5.05 -2.09 -8.89
CA THR A 47 4.93 -2.08 -7.42
C THR A 47 5.40 -0.76 -6.82
N GLY A 48 6.52 -0.20 -7.29
CA GLY A 48 7.05 1.04 -6.74
C GLY A 48 6.03 2.18 -6.75
N GLN A 49 5.35 2.40 -7.89
CA GLN A 49 4.30 3.42 -7.99
C GLN A 49 3.14 3.15 -7.02
N ALA A 50 2.71 1.89 -6.88
CA ALA A 50 1.61 1.53 -5.99
C ALA A 50 1.99 1.74 -4.52
N VAL A 51 3.17 1.28 -4.10
CA VAL A 51 3.64 1.40 -2.71
C VAL A 51 3.82 2.87 -2.33
N LYS A 52 4.40 3.70 -3.20
CA LYS A 52 4.51 5.16 -2.96
C LYS A 52 3.16 5.80 -2.67
N LEU A 53 2.17 5.55 -3.51
CA LEU A 53 0.81 6.06 -3.31
C LEU A 53 0.17 5.54 -2.03
N ILE A 54 0.37 4.25 -1.69
CA ILE A 54 -0.15 3.68 -0.43
C ILE A 54 0.47 4.36 0.79
N LEU A 55 1.80 4.56 0.77
CA LEU A 55 2.52 5.24 1.85
C LEU A 55 2.08 6.70 1.99
N GLN A 56 1.78 7.38 0.87
CA GLN A 56 1.20 8.72 0.89
C GLN A 56 -0.13 8.76 1.67
N LYS A 57 -0.93 7.69 1.67
CA LYS A 57 -2.23 7.65 2.38
C LYS A 57 -2.14 7.47 3.90
N LEU A 58 -0.95 7.37 4.49
CA LEU A 58 -0.79 6.97 5.90
C LEU A 58 -1.15 8.04 6.93
N GLY A 59 -1.13 9.32 6.57
CA GLY A 59 -1.40 10.37 7.55
C GLY A 59 -1.63 11.76 6.94
N PRO A 60 -2.02 12.73 7.77
CA PRO A 60 -2.33 14.10 7.33
C PRO A 60 -1.13 14.86 6.76
N VAL A 61 0.10 14.44 7.11
CA VAL A 61 1.32 15.07 6.58
C VAL A 61 1.63 14.56 5.17
N THR A 62 1.34 13.29 4.90
CA THR A 62 1.60 12.64 3.61
C THR A 62 0.42 12.73 2.63
N GLU A 63 -0.80 12.91 3.15
CA GLU A 63 -2.05 13.06 2.41
C GLU A 63 -2.76 14.35 2.81
N THR A 64 -2.75 15.33 1.91
CA THR A 64 -3.33 16.66 2.14
C THR A 64 -4.59 16.95 1.33
N GLU A 65 -4.97 16.07 0.40
CA GLU A 65 -6.11 16.27 -0.49
C GLU A 65 -7.41 15.75 0.12
N ILE A 66 -7.35 14.70 0.94
CA ILE A 66 -8.55 14.06 1.51
C ILE A 66 -8.35 13.51 2.92
N GLN A 67 -9.40 13.65 3.76
CA GLN A 67 -9.45 13.03 5.08
C GLN A 67 -9.70 11.52 4.94
N LEU A 68 -8.80 10.70 5.48
CA LEU A 68 -8.90 9.24 5.45
C LEU A 68 -8.88 8.63 6.85
N PRO A 69 -9.39 7.40 7.04
CA PRO A 69 -9.35 6.71 8.33
C PRO A 69 -7.94 6.15 8.62
N TRP A 70 -6.99 7.04 8.90
CA TRP A 70 -5.55 6.71 8.98
C TRP A 70 -5.19 5.56 9.91
N MET A 71 -5.89 5.41 11.05
CA MET A 71 -5.67 4.28 11.95
C MET A 71 -5.95 2.94 11.26
N LEU A 72 -7.06 2.84 10.52
CA LEU A 72 -7.42 1.63 9.77
C LEU A 72 -6.47 1.41 8.59
N ILE A 73 -6.03 2.48 7.92
CA ILE A 73 -5.01 2.38 6.86
C ILE A 73 -3.69 1.82 7.39
N GLY A 74 -3.25 2.29 8.56
CA GLY A 74 -2.05 1.78 9.23
C GLY A 74 -2.16 0.28 9.53
N GLU A 75 -3.31 -0.18 10.03
CA GLU A 75 -3.59 -1.60 10.25
C GLU A 75 -3.64 -2.41 8.95
N THR A 76 -4.25 -1.85 7.91
CA THR A 76 -4.28 -2.44 6.56
C THR A 76 -2.87 -2.61 6.01
N LEU A 77 -2.01 -1.58 6.10
CA LEU A 77 -0.63 -1.65 5.66
C LEU A 77 0.18 -2.64 6.49
N LYS A 78 -0.06 -2.73 7.80
CA LYS A 78 0.55 -3.77 8.65
C LYS A 78 0.24 -5.18 8.14
N ASN A 79 -1.00 -5.44 7.72
CA ASN A 79 -1.37 -6.73 7.12
C ASN A 79 -0.72 -6.94 5.75
N MET A 80 -0.69 -5.93 4.89
CA MET A 80 0.06 -5.99 3.62
C MET A 80 1.54 -6.33 3.84
N VAL A 81 2.20 -5.69 4.80
CA VAL A 81 3.62 -5.91 5.11
C VAL A 81 3.84 -7.33 5.61
N LYS A 82 2.97 -7.88 6.48
CA LYS A 82 3.06 -9.28 6.92
C LYS A 82 3.06 -10.25 5.74
N SER A 83 2.13 -10.11 4.80
CA SER A 83 2.08 -10.97 3.61
C SER A 83 3.30 -10.75 2.70
N THR A 84 3.76 -9.50 2.60
CA THR A 84 4.95 -9.13 1.82
C THR A 84 6.21 -9.82 2.35
N VAL A 85 6.50 -9.71 3.65
CA VAL A 85 7.69 -10.34 4.26
C VAL A 85 7.61 -11.86 4.27
N SER A 86 6.41 -12.44 4.22
CA SER A 86 6.22 -13.89 4.15
C SER A 86 6.49 -14.47 2.75
N TYR A 87 6.37 -13.67 1.70
CA TYR A 87 6.44 -14.15 0.32
C TYR A 87 7.67 -13.67 -0.45
N ILE A 88 8.06 -12.40 -0.27
CA ILE A 88 9.12 -11.77 -1.08
C ILE A 88 10.50 -12.16 -0.54
N SER A 89 11.36 -12.68 -1.41
CA SER A 89 12.75 -12.98 -1.02
C SER A 89 13.51 -11.70 -0.66
N LYS A 90 14.44 -11.79 0.30
CA LYS A 90 15.18 -10.63 0.82
C LYS A 90 15.90 -9.83 -0.28
N GLU A 91 16.50 -10.51 -1.25
CA GLU A 91 17.19 -9.90 -2.39
C GLU A 91 16.28 -9.10 -3.32
N HIS A 92 14.96 -9.29 -3.23
CA HIS A 92 13.95 -8.60 -4.03
C HIS A 92 13.18 -7.53 -3.25
N PHE A 93 13.56 -7.30 -1.99
CA PHE A 93 12.88 -6.33 -1.12
C PHE A 93 13.28 -4.87 -1.37
N GLY A 94 14.36 -4.64 -2.13
CA GLY A 94 14.95 -3.30 -2.33
C GLY A 94 13.94 -2.23 -2.72
N ILE A 95 13.08 -2.51 -3.71
CA ILE A 95 12.06 -1.56 -4.18
C ILE A 95 11.07 -1.12 -3.08
N PHE A 96 10.71 -2.02 -2.15
CA PHE A 96 9.81 -1.68 -1.07
C PHE A 96 10.50 -0.75 -0.06
N PHE A 97 11.76 -1.02 0.25
CA PHE A 97 12.57 -0.21 1.16
C PHE A 97 12.88 1.17 0.56
N GLU A 98 13.21 1.24 -0.73
CA GLU A 98 13.41 2.49 -1.46
C GLU A 98 12.17 3.38 -1.37
N CYS A 99 10.96 2.83 -1.62
CA CYS A 99 9.72 3.60 -1.52
C CYS A 99 9.48 4.12 -0.09
N LEU A 100 9.79 3.31 0.93
CA LEU A 100 9.69 3.73 2.33
C LEU A 100 10.66 4.88 2.63
N GLN A 101 11.93 4.74 2.23
CA GLN A 101 12.95 5.75 2.46
C GLN A 101 12.58 7.07 1.78
N GLU A 102 12.18 7.04 0.50
CA GLU A 102 11.77 8.23 -0.24
C GLU A 102 10.55 8.91 0.42
N SER A 103 9.55 8.13 0.87
CA SER A 103 8.36 8.69 1.54
C SER A 103 8.68 9.44 2.83
N LEU A 104 9.82 9.16 3.46
CA LEU A 104 10.27 9.83 4.68
C LEU A 104 11.17 11.04 4.41
N LEU A 105 11.88 11.04 3.28
CA LEU A 105 12.75 12.15 2.88
C LEU A 105 11.94 13.34 2.33
N ASP A 106 10.74 13.07 1.83
CA ASP A 106 9.81 14.09 1.31
C ASP A 106 8.95 14.75 2.43
N LEU A 107 9.21 14.46 3.71
CA LEU A 107 8.54 15.01 4.90
C LEU A 107 9.36 16.10 5.59
#